data_AF-A0A970UVR0-F1
#
_entry.id   AF-A0A970UVR0-F1
#
_cell.length_a   1.000
_cell.length_b   1.000
_cell.length_c   1.000
_cell.angle_alpha   90.00
_cell.angle_beta   90.00
_cell.angle_gamma   90.00
#
_symmetry.space_group_name_H-M   'P 1'
#
loop_
_entity.id
_entity.type
_entity.pdbx_description
1 polymer ?
#
loop_
_entity_poly.entity_id
_entity_poly.type
_entity_poly.pdbx_seq_one_letter_code
_entity_poly.pdbx_strand_id
1 'polypeptide(L)'
;MQNKGLVITFAVTLALVSLFYLSFNLVTMRYENIAEQKAEAAKNAFLQEIQSDTELSPRDRSIKLDSVGGEAYYNYIDSVGKEKVYLGYTLKQAREKGVNLGLDLKGGMNVTLEISVQEIIRALSNYNTSPNFNRAIEMATEAQKTSSGTPYLDLFVKAYTEIDPQAKLSTIFSTFEMKDRISLTTSNEEVVRILRAEIDGAINNSFNVLRTRIDRFGVIAPNLQKLENTGRILVELPGIDDPERVRKLLQGSASLEFWPTYELSEILNNLIEANTILANLNKA
;
A
#
# COMPACT_ATOMS: atom_id res chain seq x y z
N MET A 1 -7.27 -34.97 43.57
CA MET A 1 -7.75 -33.56 43.54
C MET A 1 -6.63 -32.53 43.82
N GLN A 2 -5.34 -32.86 43.57
CA GLN A 2 -4.20 -32.05 44.03
C GLN A 2 -3.87 -30.81 43.17
N ASN A 3 -4.41 -30.68 41.95
CA ASN A 3 -4.12 -29.52 41.09
C ASN A 3 -5.25 -28.47 41.06
N LYS A 4 -6.31 -28.62 41.85
CA LYS A 4 -7.45 -27.68 41.81
C LYS A 4 -7.05 -26.26 42.20
N GLY A 5 -6.21 -26.10 43.22
CA GLY A 5 -5.70 -24.79 43.64
C GLY A 5 -4.91 -24.09 42.53
N LEU A 6 -4.00 -24.83 41.89
CA LEU A 6 -3.13 -24.30 40.82
C LEU A 6 -3.93 -23.90 39.57
N VAL A 7 -4.91 -24.71 39.17
CA VAL A 7 -5.80 -24.40 38.04
C VAL A 7 -6.66 -23.17 38.33
N ILE A 8 -7.19 -23.03 39.56
CA ILE A 8 -7.99 -21.85 39.94
C ILE A 8 -7.12 -20.60 39.97
N THR A 9 -5.93 -20.65 40.58
CA THR A 9 -5.01 -19.49 40.58
C THR A 9 -4.61 -19.08 39.17
N PHE A 10 -4.35 -20.04 38.28
CA PHE A 10 -4.05 -19.76 36.89
C PHE A 10 -5.25 -19.12 36.17
N ALA A 11 -6.45 -19.68 36.34
CA ALA A 11 -7.67 -19.13 35.74
C ALA A 11 -7.99 -17.71 36.23
N VAL A 12 -7.84 -17.45 37.54
CA VAL A 12 -8.02 -16.10 38.11
C VAL A 12 -6.98 -15.13 37.55
N THR A 13 -5.72 -15.54 37.48
CA THR A 13 -4.65 -14.70 36.90
C THR A 13 -4.92 -14.39 35.43
N LEU A 14 -5.31 -15.40 34.65
CA LEU A 14 -5.68 -15.22 33.23
C LEU A 14 -6.87 -14.28 33.09
N ALA A 15 -7.92 -14.45 33.90
CA ALA A 15 -9.09 -13.58 33.89
C ALA A 15 -8.74 -12.12 34.21
N LEU A 16 -7.86 -11.90 35.20
CA LEU A 16 -7.37 -10.55 35.53
C LEU A 16 -6.57 -9.93 34.38
N VAL A 17 -5.71 -10.72 33.73
CA VAL A 17 -4.95 -10.26 32.55
C VAL A 17 -5.90 -9.93 31.38
N SER A 18 -6.91 -10.77 31.12
CA SER A 18 -7.92 -10.50 30.10
C SER A 18 -8.73 -9.23 30.39
N LEU A 19 -9.17 -9.03 31.64
CA LEU A 19 -9.88 -7.81 32.06
C LEU A 19 -8.99 -6.57 31.93
N PHE A 20 -7.71 -6.70 32.26
CA PHE A 20 -6.74 -5.62 32.09
C PHE A 20 -6.56 -5.23 30.62
N TYR A 21 -6.51 -6.18 29.68
CA TYR A 21 -6.43 -5.85 28.25
C TYR A 21 -7.76 -5.31 27.69
N LEU A 22 -8.89 -5.86 28.14
CA LEU A 22 -10.22 -5.38 27.74
C LEU A 22 -10.48 -3.94 28.21
N SER A 23 -9.92 -3.53 29.36
CA SER A 23 -10.10 -2.17 29.86
C SER A 23 -9.47 -1.12 28.94
N PHE A 24 -8.41 -1.47 28.18
CA PHE A 24 -7.85 -0.59 27.15
C PHE A 24 -8.87 -0.34 26.03
N ASN A 25 -9.57 -1.37 25.53
CA ASN A 25 -10.60 -1.20 24.51
C ASN A 25 -11.71 -0.25 24.97
N LEU A 26 -12.16 -0.34 26.23
CA LEU A 26 -13.20 0.55 26.77
C LEU A 26 -12.77 2.03 26.74
N VAL A 27 -11.50 2.29 27.07
CA VAL A 27 -10.96 3.66 27.00
C VAL A 27 -10.86 4.11 25.55
N THR A 28 -10.28 3.29 24.67
CA THR A 28 -10.10 3.70 23.27
C THR A 28 -11.44 3.94 22.57
N MET A 29 -12.44 3.10 22.84
CA MET A 29 -13.82 3.31 22.36
C MET A 29 -14.41 4.64 22.82
N ARG A 30 -14.11 5.09 24.05
CA ARG A 30 -14.58 6.40 24.52
C ARG A 30 -14.03 7.55 23.67
N TYR A 31 -12.74 7.53 23.35
CA TYR A 31 -12.12 8.56 22.51
C TYR A 31 -12.56 8.46 21.06
N GLU A 32 -12.77 7.24 20.54
CA GLU A 32 -13.34 7.02 19.21
C GLU A 32 -14.76 7.61 19.10
N ASN A 33 -15.63 7.39 20.09
CA ASN A 33 -16.96 7.99 20.14
C ASN A 33 -16.93 9.53 20.16
N ILE A 34 -15.94 10.15 20.84
CA ILE A 34 -15.80 11.61 20.82
C ILE A 34 -15.33 12.10 19.44
N ALA A 35 -14.43 11.35 18.79
CA ALA A 35 -13.97 11.65 17.45
C ALA A 35 -15.13 11.59 16.44
N GLU A 36 -16.00 10.59 16.56
CA GLU A 36 -17.22 10.45 15.75
C GLU A 36 -18.16 11.63 15.96
N GLN A 37 -18.41 12.04 17.21
CA GLN A 37 -19.23 13.23 17.49
C GLN A 37 -18.68 14.50 16.84
N LYS A 38 -17.34 14.67 16.80
CA LYS A 38 -16.70 15.79 16.10
C LYS A 38 -16.82 15.68 14.59
N ALA A 39 -16.70 14.48 14.03
CA ALA A 39 -16.93 14.23 12.62
C ALA A 39 -18.37 14.58 12.21
N GLU A 40 -19.34 14.17 13.02
CA GLU A 40 -20.77 14.44 12.79
C GLU A 40 -21.08 15.94 12.90
N ALA A 41 -20.52 16.62 13.91
CA ALA A 41 -20.62 18.07 14.04
C ALA A 41 -20.05 18.83 12.83
N ALA A 42 -18.89 18.39 12.31
CA ALA A 42 -18.28 18.98 11.13
C ALA A 42 -19.11 18.76 9.86
N LYS A 43 -19.67 17.54 9.68
CA LYS A 43 -20.61 17.24 8.59
C LYS A 43 -21.84 18.17 8.65
N ASN A 44 -22.42 18.33 9.85
CA ASN A 44 -23.59 19.18 10.04
C ASN A 44 -23.30 20.67 9.80
N ALA A 45 -22.14 21.17 10.23
CA ALA A 45 -21.70 22.54 9.96
C ALA A 45 -21.53 22.77 8.45
N PHE A 46 -20.90 21.83 7.75
CA PHE A 46 -20.75 21.89 6.29
C PHE A 46 -22.10 21.89 5.56
N LEU A 47 -23.06 21.06 6.01
CA LEU A 47 -24.42 21.06 5.44
C LEU A 47 -25.15 22.41 5.64
N GLN A 48 -24.91 23.11 6.74
CA GLN A 48 -25.48 24.43 6.99
C GLN A 48 -24.85 25.50 6.10
N GLU A 49 -23.55 25.39 5.82
CA GLU A 49 -22.78 26.34 5.00
C GLU A 49 -23.15 26.25 3.50
N ILE A 50 -23.55 25.05 3.02
CA ILE A 50 -23.99 24.83 1.62
C ILE A 50 -25.37 25.44 1.32
N GLN A 51 -26.03 26.12 2.27
CA GLN A 51 -27.31 26.80 2.02
C GLN A 51 -27.25 27.95 1.00
N SER A 52 -26.06 28.36 0.57
CA SER A 52 -25.90 29.33 -0.52
C SER A 52 -24.87 28.85 -1.54
N ASP A 53 -25.36 28.53 -2.73
CA ASP A 53 -24.62 28.69 -3.98
C ASP A 53 -23.54 27.66 -4.33
N THR A 54 -23.90 26.38 -4.50
CA THR A 54 -23.42 25.55 -5.64
C THR A 54 -24.17 24.21 -5.73
N GLU A 55 -24.68 23.90 -6.92
CA GLU A 55 -25.24 22.57 -7.27
C GLU A 55 -24.13 21.51 -7.32
N LEU A 56 -23.63 21.06 -6.16
CA LEU A 56 -22.88 19.80 -6.14
C LEU A 56 -23.86 18.65 -6.44
N SER A 57 -23.49 17.81 -7.41
CA SER A 57 -24.16 16.54 -7.67
C SER A 57 -24.29 15.75 -6.36
N PRO A 58 -25.38 14.97 -6.15
CA PRO A 58 -25.56 14.18 -4.94
C PRO A 58 -24.36 13.30 -4.59
N ARG A 59 -23.60 12.81 -5.59
CA ARG A 59 -22.38 12.03 -5.40
C ARG A 59 -21.20 12.87 -4.89
N ASP A 60 -21.00 14.06 -5.45
CA ASP A 60 -19.89 14.92 -5.04
C ASP A 60 -20.13 15.48 -3.63
N ARG A 61 -21.39 15.72 -3.29
CA ARG A 61 -21.81 16.10 -1.93
C ARG A 61 -21.48 15.01 -0.93
N SER A 62 -21.81 13.74 -1.20
CA SER A 62 -21.52 12.64 -0.27
C SER A 62 -20.01 12.45 -0.09
N ILE A 63 -19.23 12.50 -1.17
CA ILE A 63 -17.76 12.41 -1.11
C ILE A 63 -17.18 13.54 -0.25
N LYS A 64 -17.69 14.77 -0.42
CA LYS A 64 -17.19 15.92 0.35
C LYS A 64 -17.58 15.85 1.82
N LEU A 65 -18.80 15.40 2.13
CA LEU A 65 -19.27 15.15 3.51
C LEU A 65 -18.39 14.13 4.22
N ASP A 66 -18.05 13.04 3.54
CA ASP A 66 -17.19 12.01 4.11
C ASP A 66 -15.76 12.52 4.32
N SER A 67 -15.23 13.30 3.38
CA SER A 67 -13.94 13.98 3.55
C SER A 67 -13.93 14.93 4.75
N VAL A 68 -14.96 15.77 4.92
CA VAL A 68 -15.04 16.75 6.02
C VAL A 68 -15.16 16.04 7.37
N GLY A 69 -16.02 15.03 7.47
CA GLY A 69 -16.15 14.24 8.69
C GLY A 69 -14.87 13.50 9.04
N GLY A 70 -14.25 12.86 8.05
CA GLY A 70 -12.98 12.15 8.22
C GLY A 70 -11.86 13.08 8.70
N GLU A 71 -11.72 14.26 8.10
CA GLU A 71 -10.71 15.24 8.53
C GLU A 71 -10.91 15.67 9.99
N ALA A 72 -12.14 16.00 10.40
CA ALA A 72 -12.45 16.33 11.79
C ALA A 72 -12.17 15.17 12.76
N TYR A 73 -12.48 13.93 12.35
CA TYR A 73 -12.15 12.72 13.11
C TYR A 73 -10.64 12.59 13.34
N TYR A 74 -9.85 12.60 12.26
CA TYR A 74 -8.40 12.38 12.33
C TYR A 74 -7.69 13.52 13.05
N ASN A 75 -8.13 14.78 12.85
CA ASN A 75 -7.55 15.93 13.54
C ASN A 75 -7.75 15.85 15.06
N TYR A 76 -8.90 15.34 15.51
CA TYR A 76 -9.10 15.10 16.94
C TYR A 76 -8.24 13.95 17.45
N ILE A 77 -8.25 12.81 16.75
CA ILE A 77 -7.46 11.65 17.16
C ILE A 77 -5.95 11.95 17.21
N ASP A 78 -5.44 12.75 16.27
CA ASP A 78 -4.04 13.17 16.27
C ASP A 78 -3.72 14.11 17.44
N SER A 79 -4.63 15.05 17.75
CA SER A 79 -4.43 15.99 18.86
C SER A 79 -4.39 15.29 20.22
N VAL A 80 -5.25 14.29 20.45
CA VAL A 80 -5.24 13.48 21.68
C VAL A 80 -4.29 12.29 21.61
N GLY A 81 -3.71 11.99 20.45
CA GLY A 81 -2.94 10.78 20.18
C GLY A 81 -1.70 10.63 21.08
N LYS A 82 -1.07 11.76 21.41
CA LYS A 82 0.15 11.84 22.24
C LYS A 82 -0.14 12.07 23.72
N GLU A 83 -1.38 12.37 24.09
CA GLU A 83 -1.78 12.59 25.47
C GLU A 83 -1.89 11.26 26.23
N LYS A 84 -1.55 11.27 27.52
CA LYS A 84 -1.71 10.11 28.39
C LYS A 84 -3.17 9.99 28.80
N VAL A 85 -3.85 8.98 28.28
CA VAL A 85 -5.30 8.82 28.46
C VAL A 85 -5.66 7.72 29.45
N TYR A 86 -4.77 6.76 29.71
CA TYR A 86 -5.06 5.63 30.62
C TYR A 86 -3.81 4.99 31.19
N LEU A 87 -3.73 4.88 32.52
CA LEU A 87 -2.64 4.21 33.25
C LEU A 87 -1.22 4.62 32.79
N GLY A 88 -1.04 5.90 32.41
CA GLY A 88 0.23 6.43 31.92
C GLY A 88 0.54 6.16 30.44
N TYR A 89 -0.32 5.40 29.74
CA TYR A 89 -0.23 5.13 28.31
C TYR A 89 -0.88 6.24 27.48
N THR A 90 -0.28 6.53 26.32
CA THR A 90 -0.90 7.42 25.33
C THR A 90 -2.07 6.75 24.62
N LEU A 91 -2.92 7.52 23.94
CA LEU A 91 -4.03 6.92 23.17
C LEU A 91 -3.51 5.93 22.11
N LYS A 92 -2.39 6.23 21.46
CA LYS A 92 -1.73 5.30 20.53
C LYS A 92 -1.31 4.00 21.21
N GLN A 93 -0.65 4.09 22.36
CA GLN A 93 -0.21 2.90 23.12
C GLN A 93 -1.39 2.11 23.69
N ALA A 94 -2.46 2.80 24.10
CA ALA A 94 -3.67 2.16 24.59
C ALA A 94 -4.35 1.34 23.48
N ARG A 95 -4.38 1.87 22.25
CA ARG A 95 -4.86 1.17 21.05
C ARG A 95 -4.02 -0.07 20.71
N GLU A 96 -2.71 0.02 20.79
CA GLU A 96 -1.79 -1.12 20.56
C GLU A 96 -1.91 -2.21 21.62
N LYS A 97 -2.30 -1.84 22.86
CA LYS A 97 -2.54 -2.80 23.94
C LYS A 97 -3.92 -3.41 23.90
N GLY A 98 -4.91 -2.73 23.34
CA GLY A 98 -6.26 -3.25 23.21
C GLY A 98 -6.30 -4.60 22.47
N VAL A 99 -7.27 -5.43 22.81
CA VAL A 99 -7.58 -6.66 22.10
C VAL A 99 -7.94 -6.30 20.65
N ASN A 100 -7.29 -6.96 19.69
CA ASN A 100 -7.62 -6.79 18.27
C ASN A 100 -9.01 -7.38 18.00
N LEU A 101 -9.95 -6.51 17.67
CA LEU A 101 -11.34 -6.88 17.39
C LEU A 101 -11.51 -7.50 15.99
N GLY A 102 -10.49 -7.43 15.13
CA GLY A 102 -10.55 -7.94 13.76
C GLY A 102 -11.59 -7.22 12.89
N LEU A 103 -11.71 -7.66 11.64
CA LEU A 103 -12.62 -7.06 10.67
C LEU A 103 -14.09 -7.29 11.03
N ASP A 104 -14.42 -8.46 11.57
CA ASP A 104 -15.81 -8.86 11.84
C ASP A 104 -16.45 -8.01 12.95
N LEU A 105 -15.71 -7.73 14.03
CA LEU A 105 -16.24 -6.97 15.16
C LEU A 105 -16.02 -5.45 15.03
N LYS A 106 -14.93 -5.02 14.36
CA LYS A 106 -14.63 -3.58 14.20
C LYS A 106 -15.16 -3.00 12.88
N GLY A 107 -15.55 -3.84 11.93
CA GLY A 107 -15.76 -3.41 10.54
C GLY A 107 -14.46 -2.95 9.88
N GLY A 108 -14.52 -2.55 8.61
CA GLY A 108 -13.36 -2.02 7.88
C GLY A 108 -13.29 -2.51 6.44
N MET A 109 -12.07 -2.74 5.95
CA MET A 109 -11.82 -3.03 4.54
C MET A 109 -11.02 -4.33 4.36
N ASN A 110 -11.47 -5.19 3.44
CA ASN A 110 -10.72 -6.33 2.92
C ASN A 110 -10.44 -6.12 1.43
N VAL A 111 -9.17 -6.15 1.04
CA VAL A 111 -8.72 -5.97 -0.35
C VAL A 111 -7.71 -7.04 -0.70
N THR A 112 -7.83 -7.58 -1.92
CA THR A 112 -6.77 -8.38 -2.54
C THR A 112 -6.05 -7.51 -3.55
N LEU A 113 -4.75 -7.31 -3.35
CA LEU A 113 -3.86 -6.61 -4.28
C LEU A 113 -3.13 -7.64 -5.13
N GLU A 114 -3.06 -7.43 -6.44
CA GLU A 114 -2.30 -8.29 -7.37
C GLU A 114 -1.07 -7.54 -7.86
N ILE A 115 0.10 -8.18 -7.70
CA ILE A 115 1.36 -7.66 -8.22
C ILE A 115 1.49 -8.16 -9.66
N SER A 116 1.69 -7.23 -10.59
CA SER A 116 1.88 -7.56 -12.00
C SER A 116 3.23 -8.24 -12.22
N VAL A 117 3.24 -9.57 -12.25
CA VAL A 117 4.42 -10.36 -12.64
C VAL A 117 4.82 -10.07 -14.09
N GLN A 118 3.85 -9.76 -14.95
CA GLN A 118 4.08 -9.28 -16.31
C GLN A 118 5.00 -8.06 -16.32
N GLU A 119 4.73 -7.06 -15.48
CA GLU A 119 5.53 -5.84 -15.42
C GLU A 119 6.93 -6.11 -14.87
N ILE A 120 7.06 -7.02 -13.90
CA ILE A 120 8.37 -7.46 -13.39
C ILE A 120 9.19 -8.11 -14.52
N ILE A 121 8.59 -8.99 -15.33
CA ILE A 121 9.28 -9.63 -16.45
C ILE A 121 9.71 -8.59 -17.50
N ARG A 122 8.88 -7.57 -17.77
CA ARG A 122 9.26 -6.44 -18.64
C ARG A 122 10.42 -5.64 -18.07
N ALA A 123 10.39 -5.31 -16.78
CA ALA A 123 11.46 -4.56 -16.12
C ALA A 123 12.79 -5.35 -16.13
N LEU A 124 12.75 -6.67 -15.83
CA LEU A 124 13.91 -7.55 -15.84
C LEU A 124 14.53 -7.73 -17.23
N SER A 125 13.75 -7.53 -18.30
CA SER A 125 14.25 -7.52 -19.68
C SER A 125 14.70 -6.14 -20.16
N ASN A 126 14.77 -5.15 -19.27
CA ASN A 126 15.01 -3.75 -19.58
C ASN A 126 14.01 -3.23 -20.64
N TYR A 127 12.73 -3.52 -20.41
CA TYR A 127 11.61 -3.12 -21.28
C TYR A 127 11.79 -3.55 -22.74
N ASN A 128 12.24 -4.79 -22.95
CA ASN A 128 12.49 -5.34 -24.29
C ASN A 128 11.27 -5.17 -25.21
N THR A 129 11.48 -4.63 -26.41
CA THR A 129 10.43 -4.31 -27.39
C THR A 129 10.34 -5.31 -28.55
N SER A 130 11.08 -6.42 -28.51
CA SER A 130 11.08 -7.38 -29.62
C SER A 130 9.68 -7.97 -29.87
N PRO A 131 9.31 -8.22 -31.14
CA PRO A 131 8.00 -8.78 -31.48
C PRO A 131 7.71 -10.10 -30.77
N ASN A 132 8.71 -11.00 -30.71
CA ASN A 132 8.56 -12.31 -30.08
C ASN A 132 8.34 -12.20 -28.56
N PHE A 133 9.08 -11.30 -27.89
CA PHE A 133 8.89 -11.07 -26.45
C PHE A 133 7.50 -10.50 -26.14
N ASN A 134 7.08 -9.48 -26.88
CA ASN A 134 5.75 -8.88 -26.68
C ASN A 134 4.61 -9.87 -26.96
N ARG A 135 4.76 -10.69 -28.01
CA ARG A 135 3.80 -11.75 -28.33
C ARG A 135 3.76 -12.83 -27.24
N ALA A 136 4.91 -13.21 -26.67
CA ALA A 136 4.95 -14.17 -25.58
C ALA A 136 4.26 -13.63 -24.31
N ILE A 137 4.44 -12.35 -24.01
CA ILE A 137 3.75 -11.68 -22.90
C ILE A 137 2.23 -11.69 -23.13
N GLU A 138 1.77 -11.34 -24.33
CA GLU A 138 0.34 -11.36 -24.68
C GLU A 138 -0.26 -12.77 -24.55
N MET A 139 0.41 -13.77 -25.14
CA MET A 139 -0.01 -15.18 -25.05
C MET A 139 -0.05 -15.68 -23.60
N ALA A 140 0.94 -15.30 -22.77
CA ALA A 140 0.97 -15.67 -21.35
C ALA A 140 -0.18 -15.01 -20.56
N THR A 141 -0.47 -13.74 -20.83
CA THR A 141 -1.59 -13.01 -20.21
C THR A 141 -2.94 -13.61 -20.59
N GLU A 142 -3.14 -14.00 -21.85
CA GLU A 142 -4.36 -14.71 -22.25
C GLU A 142 -4.46 -16.10 -21.60
N ALA A 143 -3.36 -16.86 -21.52
CA ALA A 143 -3.33 -18.16 -20.87
C ALA A 143 -3.61 -18.07 -19.35
N GLN A 144 -3.20 -16.98 -18.69
CA GLN A 144 -3.45 -16.78 -17.26
C GLN A 144 -4.94 -16.66 -16.94
N LYS A 145 -5.76 -16.13 -17.86
CA LYS A 145 -7.22 -16.00 -17.66
C LYS A 145 -7.93 -17.34 -17.48
N THR A 146 -7.37 -18.41 -18.05
CA THR A 146 -7.95 -19.77 -18.00
C THR A 146 -7.17 -20.73 -17.12
N SER A 147 -5.94 -20.37 -16.72
CA SER A 147 -5.02 -21.24 -15.98
C SER A 147 -4.88 -20.82 -14.52
N SER A 148 -5.85 -21.20 -13.67
CA SER A 148 -5.92 -20.78 -12.26
C SER A 148 -4.89 -21.41 -11.29
N GLY A 149 -3.82 -22.05 -11.80
CA GLY A 149 -2.83 -22.75 -10.96
C GLY A 149 -1.40 -22.76 -11.50
N THR A 150 -1.16 -22.14 -12.65
CA THR A 150 0.18 -22.08 -13.25
C THR A 150 0.80 -20.71 -13.00
N PRO A 151 2.02 -20.62 -12.43
CA PRO A 151 2.71 -19.35 -12.27
C PRO A 151 2.88 -18.62 -13.59
N TYR A 152 2.74 -17.29 -13.57
CA TYR A 152 2.83 -16.46 -14.80
C TYR A 152 4.16 -16.63 -15.53
N LEU A 153 5.28 -16.77 -14.81
CA LEU A 153 6.60 -17.02 -15.40
C LEU A 153 6.60 -18.28 -16.28
N ASP A 154 5.96 -19.36 -15.81
CA ASP A 154 5.94 -20.62 -16.53
C ASP A 154 5.08 -20.52 -17.80
N LEU A 155 3.98 -19.77 -17.74
CA LEU A 155 3.16 -19.43 -18.91
C LEU A 155 3.95 -18.60 -19.93
N PHE A 156 4.73 -17.62 -19.47
CA PHE A 156 5.61 -16.83 -20.33
C PHE A 156 6.69 -17.68 -21.01
N VAL A 157 7.40 -18.53 -20.24
CA VAL A 157 8.44 -19.41 -20.79
C VAL A 157 7.85 -20.38 -21.83
N LYS A 158 6.68 -20.94 -21.54
CA LYS A 158 5.95 -21.80 -22.49
C LYS A 158 5.60 -21.05 -23.77
N ALA A 159 4.97 -19.89 -23.66
CA ALA A 159 4.59 -19.07 -24.82
C ALA A 159 5.82 -18.65 -25.65
N TYR A 160 6.91 -18.27 -25.00
CA TYR A 160 8.14 -17.86 -25.67
C TYR A 160 8.79 -19.03 -26.43
N THR A 161 8.77 -20.23 -25.84
CA THR A 161 9.28 -21.46 -26.47
C THR A 161 8.39 -21.94 -27.62
N GLU A 162 7.07 -21.73 -27.54
CA GLU A 162 6.13 -21.99 -28.64
C GLU A 162 6.36 -21.06 -29.84
N ILE A 163 6.74 -19.80 -29.59
CA ILE A 163 7.06 -18.82 -30.64
C ILE A 163 8.41 -19.15 -31.30
N ASP A 164 9.43 -19.49 -30.50
CA ASP A 164 10.75 -19.84 -30.98
C ASP A 164 11.38 -20.97 -30.13
N PRO A 165 11.32 -22.22 -30.62
CA PRO A 165 11.87 -23.38 -29.90
C PRO A 165 13.39 -23.36 -29.69
N GLN A 166 14.13 -22.52 -30.42
CA GLN A 166 15.59 -22.37 -30.29
C GLN A 166 15.98 -21.09 -29.55
N ALA A 167 15.00 -20.33 -29.05
CA ALA A 167 15.28 -19.08 -28.37
C ALA A 167 16.02 -19.29 -27.05
N LYS A 168 17.00 -18.43 -26.82
CA LYS A 168 17.74 -18.35 -25.57
C LYS A 168 17.18 -17.22 -24.74
N LEU A 169 16.60 -17.52 -23.58
CA LEU A 169 16.10 -16.50 -22.66
C LEU A 169 17.23 -15.56 -22.19
N SER A 170 18.46 -16.05 -22.14
CA SER A 170 19.63 -15.25 -21.80
C SER A 170 19.87 -14.06 -22.73
N THR A 171 19.39 -14.08 -23.99
CA THR A 171 19.55 -12.91 -24.89
C THR A 171 18.61 -11.77 -24.52
N ILE A 172 17.50 -12.05 -23.86
CA ILE A 172 16.54 -11.05 -23.39
C ILE A 172 16.92 -10.53 -22.01
N PHE A 173 17.35 -11.43 -21.12
CA PHE A 173 17.53 -11.13 -19.70
C PHE A 173 18.99 -10.89 -19.28
N SER A 174 19.95 -10.86 -20.23
CA SER A 174 21.33 -10.41 -19.97
C SER A 174 21.42 -8.87 -19.96
N THR A 175 20.58 -8.24 -19.14
CA THR A 175 20.56 -6.78 -18.97
C THR A 175 21.73 -6.31 -18.10
N PHE A 176 21.94 -5.00 -18.03
CA PHE A 176 23.00 -4.43 -17.19
C PHE A 176 22.79 -4.77 -15.70
N GLU A 177 21.54 -4.78 -15.25
CA GLU A 177 21.12 -5.09 -13.88
C GLU A 177 21.33 -6.57 -13.55
N MET A 178 21.24 -7.45 -14.55
CA MET A 178 21.35 -8.90 -14.38
C MET A 178 22.73 -9.45 -14.76
N LYS A 179 23.68 -8.62 -15.21
CA LYS A 179 24.97 -9.03 -15.79
C LYS A 179 25.80 -9.96 -14.91
N ASP A 180 25.69 -9.83 -13.59
CA ASP A 180 26.45 -10.64 -12.61
C ASP A 180 25.82 -12.02 -12.38
N ARG A 181 24.61 -12.26 -12.93
CA ARG A 181 23.81 -13.47 -12.72
C ARG A 181 23.41 -14.16 -14.02
N ILE A 182 23.14 -13.39 -15.08
CA ILE A 182 22.75 -13.88 -16.40
C ILE A 182 23.76 -13.39 -17.44
N SER A 183 24.46 -14.34 -18.05
CA SER A 183 25.30 -14.14 -19.23
C SER A 183 24.65 -14.74 -20.47
N LEU A 184 25.11 -14.37 -21.67
CA LEU A 184 24.63 -14.93 -22.95
C LEU A 184 24.80 -16.46 -23.07
N THR A 185 25.67 -17.06 -22.26
CA THR A 185 25.91 -18.52 -22.23
C THR A 185 25.08 -19.25 -21.17
N THR A 186 24.32 -18.52 -20.35
CA THR A 186 23.46 -19.11 -19.31
C THR A 186 22.34 -19.93 -19.96
N SER A 187 22.07 -21.12 -19.42
CA SER A 187 21.00 -22.00 -19.94
C SER A 187 19.62 -21.46 -19.60
N ASN A 188 18.60 -21.85 -20.38
CA ASN A 188 17.24 -21.39 -20.14
C ASN A 188 16.72 -21.81 -18.76
N GLU A 189 17.07 -23.01 -18.29
CA GLU A 189 16.67 -23.51 -16.97
C GLU A 189 17.26 -22.66 -15.84
N GLU A 190 18.52 -22.24 -15.97
CA GLU A 190 19.15 -21.36 -14.99
C GLU A 190 18.56 -19.94 -15.04
N VAL A 191 18.31 -19.41 -16.23
CA VAL A 191 17.61 -18.12 -16.38
C VAL A 191 16.24 -18.16 -15.69
N VAL A 192 15.45 -19.22 -15.88
CA VAL A 192 14.14 -19.37 -15.22
C VAL A 192 14.27 -19.42 -13.69
N ARG A 193 15.28 -20.12 -13.15
CA ARG A 193 15.55 -20.11 -11.70
C ARG A 193 15.86 -18.71 -11.18
N ILE A 194 16.70 -17.98 -11.89
CA ILE A 194 17.09 -16.61 -11.53
C ILE A 194 15.88 -15.67 -11.59
N LEU A 195 15.09 -15.73 -12.66
CA LEU A 195 13.89 -14.92 -12.82
C LEU A 195 12.85 -15.20 -11.73
N ARG A 196 12.68 -16.47 -11.33
CA ARG A 196 11.78 -16.83 -10.23
C ARG A 196 12.22 -16.19 -8.91
N ALA A 197 13.51 -16.26 -8.60
CA ALA A 197 14.07 -15.61 -7.41
C ALA A 197 13.89 -14.08 -7.44
N GLU A 198 14.05 -13.43 -8.60
CA GLU A 198 13.81 -12.00 -8.74
C GLU A 198 12.34 -11.61 -8.59
N ILE A 199 11.43 -12.40 -9.17
CA ILE A 199 9.99 -12.18 -9.03
C ILE A 199 9.58 -12.32 -7.55
N ASP A 200 10.05 -13.36 -6.86
CA ASP A 200 9.78 -13.54 -5.43
C ASP A 200 10.37 -12.40 -4.59
N GLY A 201 11.57 -11.93 -4.94
CA GLY A 201 12.20 -10.75 -4.33
C GLY A 201 11.36 -9.48 -4.51
N ALA A 202 10.91 -9.21 -5.74
CA ALA A 202 10.05 -8.06 -6.06
C ALA A 202 8.70 -8.13 -5.31
N ILE A 203 8.10 -9.32 -5.18
CA ILE A 203 6.88 -9.53 -4.40
C ILE A 203 7.12 -9.24 -2.92
N ASN A 204 8.22 -9.74 -2.35
CA ASN A 204 8.59 -9.50 -0.95
C ASN A 204 8.84 -8.01 -0.67
N ASN A 205 9.53 -7.32 -1.59
CA ASN A 205 9.75 -5.89 -1.49
C ASN A 205 8.42 -5.12 -1.53
N SER A 206 7.53 -5.48 -2.45
CA SER A 206 6.20 -4.87 -2.55
C SER A 206 5.38 -5.09 -1.28
N PHE A 207 5.43 -6.29 -0.69
CA PHE A 207 4.80 -6.59 0.60
C PHE A 207 5.33 -5.69 1.72
N ASN A 208 6.65 -5.52 1.82
CA ASN A 208 7.27 -4.66 2.84
C ASN A 208 6.91 -3.18 2.65
N VAL A 209 6.82 -2.72 1.40
CA VAL A 209 6.38 -1.35 1.08
C VAL A 209 4.93 -1.15 1.50
N LEU A 210 4.03 -2.08 1.17
CA LEU A 210 2.62 -2.02 1.56
C LEU A 210 2.47 -1.99 3.08
N ARG A 211 3.19 -2.87 3.80
CA ARG A 211 3.22 -2.88 5.26
C ARG A 211 3.64 -1.53 5.84
N THR A 212 4.76 -0.99 5.37
CA THR A 212 5.29 0.30 5.84
C THR A 212 4.31 1.45 5.59
N ARG A 213 3.58 1.43 4.46
CA ARG A 213 2.57 2.44 4.13
C ARG A 213 1.35 2.35 5.06
N ILE A 214 0.87 1.14 5.34
CA ILE A 214 -0.26 0.92 6.25
C ILE A 214 0.12 1.35 7.67
N ASP A 215 1.34 1.02 8.12
CA ASP A 215 1.85 1.45 9.43
C ASP A 215 1.88 2.98 9.56
N ARG A 216 2.24 3.71 8.49
CA ARG A 216 2.21 5.18 8.46
C ARG A 216 0.80 5.77 8.53
N PHE A 217 -0.21 5.03 8.07
CA PHE A 217 -1.61 5.46 8.15
C PHE A 217 -2.20 5.31 9.55
N GLY A 218 -1.48 4.63 10.46
CA GLY A 218 -1.92 4.46 11.85
C GLY A 218 -3.04 3.43 12.00
N VAL A 219 -3.18 2.51 11.04
CA VAL A 219 -4.10 1.38 11.17
C VAL A 219 -3.63 0.49 12.31
N ILE A 220 -4.53 0.16 13.21
CA ILE A 220 -4.23 -0.68 14.36
C ILE A 220 -4.36 -2.13 13.91
N ALA A 221 -3.29 -2.90 14.06
CA ALA A 221 -3.25 -4.34 13.81
C ALA A 221 -3.78 -4.77 12.41
N PRO A 222 -3.19 -4.26 11.32
CA PRO A 222 -3.52 -4.72 9.98
C PRO A 222 -3.10 -6.18 9.78
N ASN A 223 -3.88 -6.96 9.03
CA ASN A 223 -3.51 -8.31 8.63
C ASN A 223 -3.11 -8.31 7.15
N LEU A 224 -1.87 -8.70 6.87
CA LEU A 224 -1.35 -8.83 5.51
C LEU A 224 -0.87 -10.26 5.29
N GLN A 225 -1.39 -10.91 4.25
CA GLN A 225 -1.05 -12.29 3.92
C GLN A 225 -0.70 -12.40 2.45
N LYS A 226 0.45 -12.99 2.14
CA LYS A 226 0.81 -13.33 0.76
C LYS A 226 0.05 -14.59 0.37
N LEU A 227 -0.67 -14.54 -0.72
CA LEU A 227 -1.27 -15.72 -1.34
C LEU A 227 -0.18 -16.37 -2.21
N GLU A 228 0.41 -17.44 -1.68
CA GLU A 228 1.53 -18.13 -2.33
C GLU A 228 1.23 -18.47 -3.79
N ASN A 229 2.25 -18.38 -4.65
CA ASN A 229 2.21 -18.72 -6.09
C ASN A 229 1.25 -17.89 -6.97
N THR A 230 0.56 -16.88 -6.42
CA THR A 230 -0.37 -16.04 -7.20
C THR A 230 0.11 -14.62 -7.40
N GLY A 231 1.16 -14.17 -6.70
CA GLY A 231 1.58 -12.76 -6.69
C GLY A 231 0.54 -11.84 -6.06
N ARG A 232 -0.43 -12.39 -5.31
CA ARG A 232 -1.49 -11.63 -4.65
C ARG A 232 -1.20 -11.45 -3.16
N ILE A 233 -1.64 -10.33 -2.63
CA ILE A 233 -1.54 -9.97 -1.21
C ILE A 233 -2.95 -9.67 -0.71
N LEU A 234 -3.41 -10.47 0.24
CA LEU A 234 -4.62 -10.19 1.02
C LEU A 234 -4.28 -9.16 2.09
N VAL A 235 -5.09 -8.10 2.16
CA VAL A 235 -4.94 -7.00 3.11
C VAL A 235 -6.26 -6.77 3.81
N GLU A 236 -6.27 -6.89 5.12
CA GLU A 236 -7.42 -6.60 5.97
C GLU A 236 -7.07 -5.46 6.93
N LEU A 237 -7.88 -4.41 6.90
CA LEU A 237 -7.68 -3.17 7.64
C LEU A 237 -8.92 -2.90 8.50
N PRO A 238 -8.90 -3.30 9.79
CA PRO A 238 -10.02 -3.12 10.69
C PRO A 238 -10.12 -1.65 11.16
N GLY A 239 -11.36 -1.15 11.32
CA GLY A 239 -11.62 0.21 11.78
C GLY A 239 -11.20 1.30 10.79
N ILE A 240 -11.28 1.01 9.48
CA ILE A 240 -11.16 2.01 8.43
C ILE A 240 -12.55 2.53 8.06
N ASP A 241 -12.75 3.84 8.23
CA ASP A 241 -14.03 4.51 7.93
C ASP A 241 -14.10 5.03 6.48
N ASP A 242 -12.95 5.26 5.83
CA ASP A 242 -12.85 5.76 4.44
C ASP A 242 -12.05 4.79 3.55
N PRO A 243 -12.73 3.83 2.90
CA PRO A 243 -12.09 2.86 2.00
C PRO A 243 -11.47 3.50 0.75
N GLU A 244 -12.02 4.61 0.25
CA GLU A 244 -11.54 5.24 -0.99
C GLU A 244 -10.17 5.90 -0.78
N ARG A 245 -9.98 6.58 0.36
CA ARG A 245 -8.69 7.16 0.72
C ARG A 245 -7.63 6.08 0.88
N VAL A 246 -7.96 4.97 1.53
CA VAL A 246 -7.01 3.86 1.70
C VAL A 246 -6.72 3.18 0.37
N ARG A 247 -7.73 2.98 -0.50
CA ARG A 247 -7.52 2.46 -1.85
C ARG A 247 -6.55 3.34 -2.63
N LYS A 248 -6.74 4.66 -2.65
CA LYS A 248 -5.85 5.60 -3.34
C LYS A 248 -4.41 5.52 -2.83
N LEU A 249 -4.23 5.31 -1.53
CA LEU A 249 -2.92 5.18 -0.90
C LEU A 249 -2.23 3.84 -1.20
N LEU A 250 -3.00 2.74 -1.21
CA LEU A 250 -2.49 1.42 -1.57
C LEU A 250 -2.16 1.33 -3.06
N GLN A 251 -2.91 2.02 -3.93
CA GLN A 251 -2.68 2.07 -5.38
C GLN A 251 -1.60 3.08 -5.80
N GLY A 252 -1.29 4.08 -4.98
CA GLY A 252 -0.32 5.11 -5.33
C GLY A 252 1.06 4.51 -5.65
N SER A 253 1.58 4.72 -6.86
CA SER A 253 2.97 4.40 -7.17
C SER A 253 3.87 5.35 -6.37
N ALA A 254 4.78 4.82 -5.55
CA ALA A 254 5.81 5.63 -4.91
C ALA A 254 7.06 5.59 -5.81
N SER A 255 7.00 6.29 -6.94
CA SER A 255 8.20 6.56 -7.73
C SER A 255 9.04 7.57 -6.96
N LEU A 256 10.19 7.14 -6.44
CA LEU A 256 11.19 8.05 -5.89
C LEU A 256 12.12 8.44 -7.03
N GLU A 257 11.97 9.67 -7.49
CA GLU A 257 12.79 10.22 -8.57
C GLU A 257 13.81 11.19 -7.99
N PHE A 258 15.06 11.01 -8.41
CA PHE A 258 16.13 11.93 -8.10
C PHE A 258 16.34 12.84 -9.28
N TRP A 259 16.02 14.11 -9.08
CA TRP A 259 16.20 15.15 -10.10
C TRP A 259 17.47 15.95 -9.75
N PRO A 260 18.38 16.18 -10.69
CA PRO A 260 19.44 17.16 -10.49
C PRO A 260 18.80 18.54 -10.34
N THR A 261 19.06 19.20 -9.22
CA THR A 261 18.58 20.57 -8.94
C THR A 261 19.71 21.56 -9.14
N TYR A 262 19.39 22.74 -9.66
CA TYR A 262 20.34 23.85 -9.70
C TYR A 262 20.28 24.65 -8.40
N GLU A 263 21.42 25.13 -7.94
CA GLU A 263 21.48 26.11 -6.86
C GLU A 263 21.15 27.51 -7.41
N LEU A 264 20.60 28.39 -6.56
CA LEU A 264 20.21 29.75 -6.97
C LEU A 264 21.39 30.52 -7.58
N SER A 265 22.60 30.35 -7.06
CA SER A 265 23.82 30.97 -7.57
C SER A 265 24.15 30.57 -9.01
N GLU A 266 23.77 29.37 -9.44
CA GLU A 266 24.05 28.86 -10.79
C GLU A 266 23.11 29.48 -11.84
N ILE A 267 21.91 29.89 -11.43
CA ILE A 267 20.87 30.39 -12.35
C ILE A 267 20.63 31.90 -12.25
N LEU A 268 21.13 32.57 -11.20
CA LEU A 268 20.83 33.98 -10.93
C LEU A 268 21.22 34.92 -12.09
N ASN A 269 22.42 34.74 -12.65
CA ASN A 269 22.90 35.59 -13.74
C ASN A 269 22.04 35.43 -15.00
N ASN A 270 21.63 34.19 -15.32
CA ASN A 270 20.77 33.89 -16.46
C ASN A 270 19.39 34.55 -16.30
N LEU A 271 18.84 34.59 -15.09
CA LEU A 271 17.57 35.26 -14.79
C LEU A 271 17.66 36.78 -14.93
N ILE A 272 18.76 37.39 -14.49
CA ILE A 272 19.01 38.84 -14.63
C ILE A 272 19.13 39.22 -16.12
N GLU A 273 19.85 38.40 -16.89
CA GLU A 273 20.03 38.62 -18.33
C GLU A 273 18.70 38.49 -19.09
N ALA A 274 17.92 37.44 -18.80
CA ALA A 274 16.58 37.25 -19.37
C ALA A 274 15.65 38.44 -19.05
N ASN A 275 15.67 38.96 -17.81
CA ASN A 275 14.89 40.13 -17.42
C ASN A 275 15.31 41.39 -18.20
N THR A 276 16.61 41.56 -18.45
CA THR A 276 17.13 42.71 -19.20
C THR A 276 16.67 42.67 -20.66
N ILE A 277 16.70 41.49 -21.29
CA ILE A 277 16.21 41.30 -22.66
C ILE A 277 14.70 41.57 -22.74
N LEU A 278 13.90 41.02 -21.82
CA LEU A 278 12.46 41.26 -21.76
C LEU A 278 12.12 42.75 -21.57
N ALA A 279 12.85 43.44 -20.70
CA ALA A 279 12.66 44.87 -20.47
C ALA A 279 12.97 45.71 -21.73
N ASN A 280 13.94 45.29 -22.54
CA ASN A 280 14.26 45.97 -23.79
C ASN A 280 13.22 45.69 -24.89
N LEU A 281 12.70 44.47 -24.97
CA LEU A 281 11.62 44.12 -25.91
C LEU A 281 10.32 44.87 -25.60
N ASN A 282 9.97 45.05 -24.33
CA ASN A 282 8.77 45.80 -23.94
C ASN A 282 8.91 47.32 -24.10
N LYS A 283 10.12 47.82 -24.33
CA LYS A 283 10.39 49.24 -24.63
C LYS A 283 10.42 49.54 -26.14
N ALA A 284 10.47 48.52 -26.98
CA ALA A 284 10.38 48.61 -28.43
C ALA A 284 8.92 48.55 -28.89
#